data_AF-A0A7H8KLH7-F1
#
_entry.id   AF-A0A7H8KLH7-F1
#
_cell.length_a   1.000
_cell.length_b   1.000
_cell.length_c   1.000
_cell.angle_alpha   90.00
_cell.angle_beta   90.00
_cell.angle_gamma   90.00
#
_symmetry.space_group_name_H-M   'P 1'
#
loop_
_entity.id
_entity.type
_entity.pdbx_description
1 polymer ?
#
loop_
_entity_poly.entity_id
_entity_poly.type
_entity_poly.pdbx_seq_one_letter_code
_entity_poly.pdbx_strand_id
1 'polypeptide(L)'
;MSHRVGILGVGYEGRSIGEFVSGLVDMNVTRLVDVRMTPISRKRGFSKSALSQALAAQGIVYEHRRELGNPKENRPGFGGSPEELRSARAAYASLLHHAEPSAALDALAESGQRELVALLCFEADESRCHRQVVMRLLEDRMPIVSASTRPAR
;
A
#
# COMPACT_ATOMS: atom_id res chain seq x y z
N MET A 1 -8.65 1.45 24.35
CA MET A 1 -8.57 1.84 22.94
C MET A 1 -8.83 0.60 22.11
N SER A 2 -9.78 0.63 21.18
CA SER A 2 -10.09 -0.55 20.37
C SER A 2 -8.95 -0.76 19.37
N HIS A 3 -8.17 -1.83 19.53
CA HIS A 3 -7.21 -2.24 18.51
C HIS A 3 -7.98 -2.57 17.23
N ARG A 4 -7.76 -1.79 16.18
CA ARG A 4 -8.24 -2.14 14.84
C ARG A 4 -7.27 -3.14 14.23
N VAL A 5 -7.82 -4.18 13.62
CA VAL A 5 -7.10 -5.17 12.84
C VAL A 5 -7.61 -5.08 11.41
N GLY A 6 -6.73 -5.28 10.44
CA GLY A 6 -7.09 -5.28 9.04
C GLY A 6 -5.99 -4.76 8.13
N ILE A 7 -6.32 -4.69 6.84
CA ILE A 7 -5.45 -4.09 5.83
C ILE A 7 -6.24 -3.01 5.09
N LEU A 8 -5.62 -1.87 4.87
CA LEU A 8 -6.17 -0.77 4.08
C LEU A 8 -5.14 -0.23 3.06
N GLY A 9 -5.62 0.33 1.96
CA GLY A 9 -4.78 0.99 0.95
C GLY A 9 -4.58 2.48 1.24
N VAL A 10 -3.36 3.00 1.03
CA VAL A 10 -3.06 4.44 1.12
C VAL A 10 -2.19 4.92 -0.04
N GLY A 11 -2.54 6.10 -0.56
CA GLY A 11 -1.77 6.86 -1.54
C GLY A 11 -1.29 8.18 -0.95
N TYR A 12 -0.08 8.63 -1.33
CA TYR A 12 0.47 9.89 -0.85
C TYR A 12 0.50 11.02 -1.90
N GLU A 13 0.01 10.76 -3.10
CA GLU A 13 -0.25 11.78 -4.10
C GLU A 13 -1.10 12.91 -3.49
N GLY A 14 -0.73 14.16 -3.78
CA GLY A 14 -1.40 15.33 -3.21
C GLY A 14 -1.06 15.66 -1.74
N ARG A 15 -0.53 14.74 -0.91
CA ARG A 15 -0.35 14.96 0.55
C ARG A 15 1.08 15.26 1.01
N SER A 16 1.32 16.29 1.81
CA SER A 16 2.60 16.44 2.51
C SER A 16 2.90 15.24 3.43
N ILE A 17 4.16 15.08 3.84
CA ILE A 17 4.54 14.02 4.78
C ILE A 17 3.80 14.16 6.12
N GLY A 18 3.57 15.39 6.59
CA GLY A 18 2.85 15.67 7.83
C GLY A 18 1.38 15.25 7.74
N GLU A 19 0.66 15.67 6.69
CA GLU A 19 -0.73 15.27 6.46
C GLU A 19 -0.87 13.75 6.29
N PHE A 20 0.08 13.14 5.59
CA PHE A 20 0.08 11.70 5.37
C PHE A 20 0.26 10.93 6.69
N VAL A 21 1.27 11.26 7.49
CA VAL A 21 1.52 10.61 8.77
C VAL A 21 0.39 10.87 9.77
N SER A 22 -0.12 12.10 9.86
CA SER A 22 -1.28 12.42 10.72
C SER A 22 -2.49 11.55 10.37
N GLY A 23 -2.78 11.38 9.06
CA GLY A 23 -3.89 10.53 8.63
C GLY A 23 -3.72 9.06 9.02
N LEU A 24 -2.49 8.52 9.04
CA LEU A 24 -2.24 7.15 9.50
C LEU A 24 -2.48 7.00 11.01
N VAL A 25 -2.04 7.99 11.79
CA VAL A 25 -2.28 8.04 13.24
C VAL A 25 -3.78 8.10 13.54
N ASP A 26 -4.53 8.97 12.85
CA ASP A 26 -5.98 9.09 13.01
C ASP A 26 -6.72 7.79 12.70
N MET A 27 -6.20 6.98 11.77
CA MET A 27 -6.75 5.66 11.43
C MET A 27 -6.35 4.57 12.43
N ASN A 28 -5.40 4.83 13.35
CA ASN A 28 -4.76 3.86 14.24
C ASN A 28 -3.94 2.79 13.47
N VAL A 29 -3.30 3.18 12.37
CA VAL A 29 -2.35 2.32 11.66
C VAL A 29 -1.11 2.10 12.52
N THR A 30 -0.71 0.85 12.71
CA THR A 30 0.49 0.50 13.48
C THR A 30 1.66 0.10 12.57
N ARG A 31 1.37 -0.33 11.34
CA ARG A 31 2.36 -0.71 10.34
C ARG A 31 2.02 -0.14 8.96
N LEU A 32 3.03 0.40 8.30
CA LEU A 32 2.98 0.76 6.89
C LEU A 32 3.88 -0.17 6.09
N VAL A 33 3.28 -0.87 5.13
CA VAL A 33 3.97 -1.74 4.17
C VAL A 33 4.05 -1.02 2.82
N ASP A 34 5.27 -0.67 2.45
CA ASP A 34 5.60 -0.07 1.16
C ASP A 34 5.67 -1.15 0.09
N VAL A 35 4.73 -1.09 -0.86
CA VAL A 35 4.66 -2.01 -2.01
C VAL A 35 5.19 -1.36 -3.29
N ARG A 36 5.98 -0.29 -3.18
CA ARG A 36 6.71 0.27 -4.33
C ARG A 36 7.87 -0.65 -4.66
N MET A 37 8.03 -0.99 -5.94
CA MET A 37 9.19 -1.76 -6.41
C MET A 37 10.52 -1.09 -6.01
N THR A 38 10.60 0.24 -6.15
CA THR A 38 11.73 1.04 -5.66
C THR A 38 11.17 2.16 -4.78
N PRO A 39 11.52 2.23 -3.48
CA PRO A 39 10.95 3.18 -2.52
C PRO A 39 11.65 4.55 -2.61
N ILE A 40 11.72 5.09 -3.82
CA ILE A 40 12.21 6.44 -4.13
C ILE A 40 11.02 7.34 -4.45
N SER A 41 11.12 8.62 -4.05
CA SER A 41 10.10 9.61 -4.34
C SER A 41 10.75 10.97 -4.55
N ARG A 42 10.25 11.70 -5.55
CA ARG A 42 10.59 13.12 -5.75
C ARG A 42 9.88 14.03 -4.74
N LYS A 43 8.83 13.52 -4.10
CA LYS A 43 8.06 14.26 -3.11
C LYS A 43 8.77 14.21 -1.76
N ARG A 44 9.08 15.38 -1.21
CA ARG A 44 9.82 15.53 0.05
C ARG A 44 9.19 14.70 1.16
N GLY A 45 10.01 13.92 1.87
CA GLY A 45 9.58 13.08 2.99
C GLY A 45 9.16 11.65 2.62
N PHE A 46 9.03 11.30 1.33
CA PHE A 46 8.56 9.98 0.89
C PHE A 46 9.64 9.06 0.32
N SER A 47 10.92 9.39 0.49
CA SER A 47 12.01 8.42 0.32
C SER A 47 12.00 7.43 1.50
N LYS A 48 12.48 6.19 1.27
CA LYS A 48 12.52 5.14 2.31
C LYS A 48 12.99 5.65 3.68
N SER A 49 14.17 6.28 3.75
CA SER A 49 14.74 6.73 5.02
C SER A 49 13.93 7.84 5.69
N ALA A 50 13.50 8.84 4.93
CA ALA A 50 12.74 9.97 5.48
C ALA A 50 11.34 9.53 5.95
N LEU A 51 10.68 8.67 5.18
CA LEU A 51 9.37 8.13 5.52
C LEU A 51 9.47 7.23 6.75
N SER A 52 10.46 6.33 6.80
CA SER A 52 10.69 5.46 7.96
C SER A 52 10.94 6.27 9.24
N GLN A 53 11.70 7.37 9.17
CA GLN A 53 11.94 8.24 10.33
C GLN A 53 10.66 8.96 10.78
N ALA A 54 9.88 9.50 9.84
CA ALA A 54 8.65 10.20 10.15
C ALA A 54 7.58 9.27 10.79
N LEU A 55 7.51 8.02 10.32
CA LEU A 55 6.61 6.99 10.88
C LEU A 55 7.06 6.52 12.26
N ALA A 56 8.37 6.26 12.44
CA ALA A 56 8.92 5.83 13.71
C ALA A 56 8.69 6.85 14.83
N ALA A 57 8.73 8.15 14.52
CA ALA A 57 8.42 9.23 15.45
C ALA A 57 6.97 9.19 15.99
N GLN A 58 6.07 8.46 15.31
CA GLN A 58 4.68 8.23 15.72
C GLN A 58 4.41 6.79 16.16
N GLY A 59 5.46 5.96 16.31
CA GLY A 59 5.31 4.55 16.67
C GLY A 59 4.76 3.65 15.55
N ILE A 60 4.78 4.11 14.29
CA ILE A 60 4.34 3.32 13.14
C ILE A 60 5.54 2.58 12.55
N VAL A 61 5.44 1.25 12.44
CA VAL A 61 6.48 0.41 11.84
C VAL A 61 6.48 0.60 10.32
N TYR A 62 7.65 0.88 9.74
CA TYR A 62 7.84 0.89 8.29
C TYR A 62 8.44 -0.43 7.81
N GLU A 63 7.85 -1.01 6.77
CA GLU A 63 8.30 -2.24 6.14
C GLU A 63 8.27 -2.08 4.63
N HIS A 64 9.29 -2.56 3.93
CA HIS A 64 9.32 -2.53 2.46
C HIS A 64 9.23 -3.95 1.92
N ARG A 65 8.22 -4.22 1.08
CA ARG A 65 7.97 -5.51 0.43
C ARG A 65 8.15 -5.34 -1.07
N ARG A 66 9.40 -5.46 -1.53
CA ARG A 66 9.76 -5.31 -2.95
C ARG A 66 9.11 -6.37 -3.83
N GLU A 67 8.96 -7.58 -3.30
CA GLU A 67 8.29 -8.73 -3.90
C GLU A 67 6.82 -8.43 -4.26
N LEU A 68 6.19 -7.50 -3.55
CA LEU A 68 4.85 -6.97 -3.87
C LEU A 68 4.92 -5.73 -4.78
N GLY A 69 6.07 -5.42 -5.40
CA GLY A 69 6.25 -4.24 -6.25
C GLY A 69 5.78 -4.43 -7.68
N ASN A 70 5.19 -3.40 -8.29
CA ASN A 70 4.89 -3.39 -9.72
C ASN A 70 6.15 -3.06 -10.57
N PRO A 71 6.60 -3.96 -11.47
CA PRO A 71 7.76 -3.74 -12.35
C PRO A 71 7.59 -2.50 -13.22
N LYS A 72 8.70 -1.84 -13.56
CA LYS A 72 8.69 -0.54 -14.28
C LYS A 72 7.98 -0.65 -15.63
N GLU A 73 8.14 -1.78 -16.29
CA GLU A 73 7.65 -2.11 -17.62
C GLU A 73 6.12 -2.24 -17.64
N ASN A 74 5.52 -2.61 -16.51
CA ASN A 74 4.07 -2.80 -16.38
C ASN A 74 3.33 -1.54 -15.87
N ARG A 75 4.05 -0.56 -15.31
CA ARG A 75 3.45 0.68 -14.78
C ARG A 75 2.64 1.50 -15.79
N PRO A 76 3.10 1.70 -17.05
CA PRO A 76 2.36 2.54 -18.01
C PRO A 76 0.92 2.09 -18.23
N GLY A 77 0.64 0.79 -18.20
CA GLY A 77 -0.70 0.27 -18.43
C GLY A 77 -1.72 0.69 -17.36
N PHE A 78 -1.28 1.00 -16.14
CA PHE A 78 -2.18 1.52 -15.08
C PHE A 78 -2.69 2.94 -15.37
N GLY A 79 -1.94 3.73 -16.14
CA GLY A 79 -2.36 5.05 -16.63
C GLY A 79 -3.00 5.03 -18.03
N GLY A 80 -3.06 3.86 -18.67
CA GLY A 80 -3.52 3.71 -20.05
C GLY A 80 -5.04 3.65 -20.23
N SER A 81 -5.43 3.23 -21.43
CA SER A 81 -6.80 2.87 -21.81
C SER A 81 -7.37 1.74 -20.94
N PRO A 82 -8.69 1.50 -20.96
CA PRO A 82 -9.29 0.40 -20.21
C PRO A 82 -8.73 -0.98 -20.57
N GLU A 83 -8.30 -1.18 -21.82
CA GLU A 83 -7.68 -2.44 -22.24
C GLU A 83 -6.26 -2.59 -21.68
N GLU A 84 -5.44 -1.56 -21.78
CA GLU A 84 -4.09 -1.54 -21.20
C GLU A 84 -4.13 -1.73 -19.68
N LEU A 85 -5.10 -1.11 -19.00
CA LEU A 85 -5.31 -1.28 -17.56
C LEU A 85 -5.68 -2.73 -17.20
N ARG A 86 -6.58 -3.36 -17.97
CA ARG A 86 -6.92 -4.78 -17.77
C ARG A 86 -5.69 -5.68 -17.96
N SER A 87 -4.94 -5.46 -19.04
CA SER A 87 -3.73 -6.23 -19.34
C SER A 87 -2.66 -6.05 -18.26
N ALA A 88 -2.44 -4.83 -17.77
CA ALA A 88 -1.47 -4.56 -16.72
C ALA A 88 -1.86 -5.17 -15.36
N ARG A 89 -3.15 -5.18 -15.03
CA ARG A 89 -3.66 -5.87 -13.83
C ARG A 89 -3.45 -7.38 -13.93
N ALA A 90 -3.78 -7.98 -15.08
CA ALA A 90 -3.61 -9.42 -15.30
C ALA A 90 -2.13 -9.83 -15.23
N ALA A 91 -1.25 -9.10 -15.92
CA ALA A 91 0.19 -9.34 -15.89
C ALA A 91 0.75 -9.24 -14.46
N TYR A 92 0.33 -8.23 -13.71
CA TYR A 92 0.78 -8.06 -12.33
C TYR A 92 0.22 -9.14 -11.38
N ALA A 93 -1.05 -9.52 -11.52
CA ALA A 93 -1.64 -10.61 -10.74
C ALA A 93 -0.87 -11.94 -10.95
N SER A 94 -0.50 -12.26 -12.19
CA SER A 94 0.33 -13.43 -12.49
C SER A 94 1.68 -13.42 -11.77
N LEU A 95 2.32 -12.24 -11.66
CA LEU A 95 3.57 -12.11 -10.90
C LEU A 95 3.36 -12.38 -9.40
N LEU A 96 2.23 -11.94 -8.85
CA LEU A 96 1.92 -12.12 -7.43
C LEU A 96 1.58 -13.57 -7.05
N HIS A 97 1.36 -14.45 -8.03
CA HIS A 97 1.20 -15.89 -7.81
C HIS A 97 2.52 -16.66 -7.75
N HIS A 98 3.68 -16.01 -7.98
CA HIS A 98 4.97 -16.64 -7.73
C HIS A 98 5.20 -16.87 -6.22
N ALA A 99 6.08 -17.83 -5.90
CA ALA A 99 6.29 -18.31 -4.54
C ALA A 99 6.59 -17.17 -3.54
N GLU A 100 7.56 -16.31 -3.87
CA GLU A 100 7.99 -15.20 -2.98
C GLU A 100 6.87 -14.16 -2.73
N PRO A 101 6.22 -13.56 -3.76
CA PRO A 101 5.09 -12.66 -3.54
C PRO A 101 3.90 -13.32 -2.84
N SER A 102 3.58 -14.58 -3.17
CA SER A 102 2.47 -15.29 -2.53
C SER A 102 2.71 -15.48 -1.04
N ALA A 103 3.92 -15.89 -0.64
CA ALA A 103 4.30 -16.00 0.76
C ALA A 103 4.25 -14.65 1.49
N ALA A 104 4.63 -13.56 0.82
CA ALA A 104 4.50 -12.21 1.37
C ALA A 104 3.05 -11.77 1.55
N LEU A 105 2.13 -12.15 0.65
CA LEU A 105 0.69 -11.91 0.82
C LEU A 105 0.14 -12.68 2.03
N ASP A 106 0.56 -13.92 2.23
CA ASP A 106 0.14 -14.74 3.37
C ASP A 106 0.63 -14.14 4.70
N ALA A 107 1.91 -13.77 4.78
CA ALA A 107 2.48 -13.11 5.97
C ALA A 107 1.84 -11.75 6.27
N LEU A 108 1.45 -11.02 5.22
CA LEU A 108 0.74 -9.75 5.34
C LEU A 108 -0.68 -9.96 5.87
N ALA A 109 -1.39 -10.97 5.39
CA ALA A 109 -2.70 -11.35 5.90
C ALA A 109 -2.65 -11.76 7.39
N GLU A 110 -1.65 -12.55 7.80
CA GLU A 110 -1.43 -12.88 9.21
C GLU A 110 -1.17 -11.63 10.07
N SER A 111 -0.44 -10.66 9.54
CA SER A 111 -0.19 -9.38 10.22
C SER A 111 -1.48 -8.56 10.36
N GLY A 112 -2.28 -8.49 9.30
CA GLY A 112 -3.59 -7.83 9.31
C GLY A 112 -4.58 -8.43 10.30
N GLN A 113 -4.43 -9.70 10.71
CA GLN A 113 -5.26 -10.30 11.76
C GLN A 113 -4.89 -9.83 13.18
N ARG A 114 -3.69 -9.26 13.36
CA ARG A 114 -3.15 -8.84 14.66
C ARG A 114 -3.11 -7.33 14.83
N GLU A 115 -3.00 -6.59 13.73
CA GLU A 115 -2.81 -5.15 13.74
C GLU A 115 -3.40 -4.47 12.49
N LEU A 116 -3.48 -3.14 12.47
CA LEU A 116 -3.95 -2.39 11.31
C LEU A 116 -2.76 -2.01 10.41
N VAL A 117 -2.72 -2.63 9.23
CA VAL A 117 -1.64 -2.46 8.25
C VAL A 117 -2.10 -1.57 7.09
N ALA A 118 -1.30 -0.57 6.75
CA ALA A 118 -1.51 0.28 5.58
C ALA A 118 -0.59 -0.12 4.43
N LEU A 119 -1.14 -0.43 3.27
CA LEU A 119 -0.39 -0.66 2.03
C LEU A 119 -0.16 0.64 1.27
N LEU A 120 1.11 1.01 1.12
CA LEU A 120 1.52 2.26 0.52
C LEU A 120 1.85 2.13 -0.97
N CYS A 121 1.25 3.00 -1.78
CA CYS A 121 1.75 3.36 -3.10
C CYS A 121 1.72 4.89 -3.31
N PHE A 122 2.09 5.37 -4.49
CA PHE A 122 2.05 6.78 -4.84
C PHE A 122 0.61 7.28 -5.05
N GLU A 123 -0.13 6.65 -5.95
CA GLU A 123 -1.37 7.15 -6.54
C GLU A 123 -2.48 7.30 -5.48
N ALA A 124 -3.20 8.43 -5.50
CA ALA A 124 -4.36 8.62 -4.63
C ALA A 124 -5.52 7.73 -5.08
N ASP A 125 -5.76 7.64 -6.38
CA ASP A 125 -6.79 6.79 -6.98
C ASP A 125 -6.35 5.32 -7.00
N GLU A 126 -6.98 4.50 -6.16
CA GLU A 126 -6.71 3.07 -6.10
C GLU A 126 -7.12 2.34 -7.38
N SER A 127 -8.17 2.79 -8.08
CA SER A 127 -8.64 2.15 -9.31
C SER A 127 -7.61 2.21 -10.43
N ARG A 128 -6.66 3.14 -10.34
CA ARG A 128 -5.55 3.36 -11.28
C ARG A 128 -4.21 2.92 -10.72
N CYS A 129 -4.19 2.12 -9.65
CA CYS A 129 -2.99 1.74 -8.93
C CYS A 129 -2.81 0.22 -8.88
N HIS A 130 -1.56 -0.24 -8.85
CA HIS A 130 -1.27 -1.66 -8.65
C HIS A 130 -1.69 -2.16 -7.27
N ARG A 131 -1.76 -1.28 -6.24
CA ARG A 131 -2.19 -1.69 -4.90
C ARG A 131 -3.57 -2.32 -4.90
N GLN A 132 -4.46 -1.95 -5.83
CA GLN A 132 -5.78 -2.58 -5.94
C GLN A 132 -5.68 -4.08 -6.19
N VAL A 133 -4.70 -4.52 -6.99
CA VAL A 133 -4.48 -5.95 -7.27
C VAL A 133 -3.99 -6.66 -6.01
N VAL A 134 -3.09 -6.04 -5.25
CA VAL A 134 -2.62 -6.56 -3.95
C VAL A 134 -3.77 -6.66 -2.96
N MET A 135 -4.56 -5.60 -2.81
CA MET A 135 -5.75 -5.57 -1.94
C MET A 135 -6.74 -6.68 -2.32
N ARG A 136 -7.02 -6.85 -3.62
CA ARG A 136 -7.92 -7.89 -4.10
C ARG A 136 -7.45 -9.30 -3.76
N LEU A 137 -6.15 -9.58 -3.89
CA LEU A 137 -5.60 -10.88 -3.51
C LEU A 137 -5.60 -11.11 -2.00
N LEU A 138 -5.57 -10.04 -1.21
CA LEU A 138 -5.69 -10.13 0.26
C LEU A 138 -7.12 -10.38 0.72
N GLU A 139 -8.13 -9.91 -0.03
CA GLU A 139 -9.55 -10.22 0.26
C GLU A 139 -9.83 -11.73 0.31
N ASP A 140 -9.13 -12.51 -0.53
CA ASP A 140 -9.23 -13.96 -0.56
C ASP A 140 -8.56 -14.64 0.66
N ARG A 141 -7.74 -13.89 1.43
CA ARG A 141 -6.98 -14.37 2.58
C ARG A 141 -7.51 -13.85 3.92
N MET A 142 -8.10 -12.66 3.93
CA MET A 142 -8.70 -12.04 5.09
C MET A 142 -9.64 -10.87 4.71
N PRO A 143 -10.60 -10.50 5.56
CA PRO A 143 -11.37 -9.28 5.37
C PRO A 143 -10.49 -8.03 5.38
N ILE A 144 -10.56 -7.21 4.33
CA ILE A 144 -9.92 -5.89 4.28
C ILE A 144 -10.79 -4.81 4.94
N VAL A 145 -10.16 -3.75 5.42
CA VAL A 145 -10.84 -2.62 6.02
C VAL A 145 -10.91 -1.49 5.00
N SER A 146 -12.12 -0.99 4.72
CA SER A 146 -12.26 0.22 3.92
C SER A 146 -11.60 1.38 4.66
N ALA A 147 -10.67 2.08 4.00
CA ALA A 147 -10.19 3.35 4.49
C ALA A 147 -11.39 4.31 4.52
N SER A 148 -12.00 4.51 5.69
CA SER A 148 -12.98 5.58 5.87
C SER A 148 -12.22 6.89 5.75
N THR A 149 -12.12 7.42 4.53
CA THR A 149 -11.72 8.79 4.29
C THR A 149 -12.73 9.67 5.01
N ARG A 150 -12.39 10.14 6.21
CA ARG A 150 -12.99 11.40 6.67
C ARG A 150 -12.59 12.42 5.60
N PRO A 151 -13.55 13.15 5.01
CA PRO A 151 -13.20 14.24 4.11
C PRO A 151 -12.27 15.18 4.87
N ALA A 152 -11.18 15.58 4.22
CA ALA A 152 -10.35 16.68 4.70
C ALA A 152 -11.30 17.86 4.96
N ARG A 153 -11.34 18.31 6.22
CA ARG A 153 -12.17 19.44 6.64
C ARG A 153 -11.62 20.74 6.09
#